data_AF-A0A7Y8JDR7-F1
#
_entry.id   AF-A0A7Y8JDR7-F1
#
_cell.length_a   1.000
_cell.length_b   1.000
_cell.length_c   1.000
_cell.angle_alpha   90.00
_cell.angle_beta   90.00
_cell.angle_gamma   90.00
#
_symmetry.space_group_name_H-M   'P 1'
#
loop_
_entity.id
_entity.type
_entity.pdbx_description
1 polymer ?
#
loop_
_entity_poly.entity_id
_entity_poly.type
_entity_poly.pdbx_seq_one_letter_code
_entity_poly.pdbx_strand_id
1 'polypeptide(L)'
;MNTSENPTQMPEKEDQVVEKEGRRRLLKLGTAVAPVVLTLSSRSVLACHCKSPSAGGSLTFASHRPRNDPNWDDPAGFNINGVKTFAGWKTYWQNNNGQLPGGVNKNTQLQNIPGLQTAFAGDTTKIKDLQPGFRQDIVTAWLNLQYNVVARSNCLTLAQLGQMATGSYIDPANNVTWGQSQIRYYLQSNWLLG
;
A
#
# COMPACT_ATOMS: atom_id res chain seq x y z
N MET A 1 -27.00 -23.00 -74.18
CA MET A 1 -26.46 -21.66 -74.46
C MET A 1 -25.17 -21.55 -73.67
N ASN A 2 -24.04 -21.69 -74.35
CA ASN A 2 -22.68 -21.72 -73.82
C ASN A 2 -21.81 -20.80 -74.69
N THR A 3 -20.61 -20.47 -74.18
CA THR A 3 -19.46 -19.77 -74.79
C THR A 3 -19.66 -18.26 -75.03
N SER A 4 -18.99 -17.36 -74.30
CA SER A 4 -17.54 -17.08 -74.15
C SER A 4 -17.00 -16.21 -75.28
N GLU A 5 -16.76 -14.94 -74.95
CA GLU A 5 -15.93 -14.00 -75.71
C GLU A 5 -14.90 -13.37 -74.76
N ASN A 6 -13.62 -13.50 -75.13
CA ASN A 6 -12.48 -12.63 -74.77
C ASN A 6 -12.40 -11.56 -75.90
N PRO A 7 -11.71 -10.38 -75.86
CA PRO A 7 -10.47 -10.08 -75.12
C PRO A 7 -10.19 -8.62 -74.69
N THR A 8 -8.97 -8.40 -74.18
CA THR A 8 -8.13 -7.18 -74.34
C THR A 8 -8.11 -6.12 -73.22
N GLN A 9 -7.12 -6.29 -72.35
CA GLN A 9 -6.03 -5.34 -71.99
C GLN A 9 -6.27 -3.81 -72.07
N MET A 10 -6.29 -3.19 -70.87
CA MET A 10 -5.55 -1.99 -70.34
C MET A 10 -5.50 -0.69 -71.18
N PRO A 11 -5.66 0.50 -70.55
CA PRO A 11 -4.64 1.01 -69.61
C PRO A 11 -5.14 1.81 -68.39
N GLU A 12 -4.24 1.89 -67.40
CA GLU A 12 -3.93 3.11 -66.64
C GLU A 12 -5.05 3.76 -65.81
N LYS A 13 -4.97 3.63 -64.49
CA LYS A 13 -4.43 4.69 -63.61
C LYS A 13 -4.51 4.26 -62.14
N GLU A 14 -3.48 4.67 -61.40
CA GLU A 14 -3.27 4.47 -59.98
C GLU A 14 -4.48 4.84 -59.12
N ASP A 15 -4.82 3.98 -58.16
CA ASP A 15 -5.13 4.41 -56.80
C ASP A 15 -4.69 3.33 -55.82
N GLN A 16 -3.62 3.62 -55.10
CA GLN A 16 -3.06 2.77 -54.05
C GLN A 16 -3.93 2.86 -52.80
N VAL A 17 -4.29 1.68 -52.31
CA VAL A 17 -4.90 1.44 -50.99
C VAL A 17 -3.99 2.03 -49.91
N VAL A 18 -4.51 3.01 -49.16
CA VAL A 18 -3.86 3.54 -47.96
C VAL A 18 -4.02 2.53 -46.84
N GLU A 19 -3.04 1.65 -46.70
CA GLU A 19 -2.78 0.89 -45.49
C GLU A 19 -1.97 1.80 -44.55
N LYS A 20 -2.61 2.38 -43.53
CA LYS A 20 -1.93 3.16 -42.49
C LYS A 20 -1.25 2.21 -41.49
N GLU A 21 -0.17 1.59 -41.94
CA GLU A 21 0.78 0.93 -41.05
C GLU A 21 1.76 1.98 -40.49
N GLY A 22 1.54 2.34 -39.22
CA GLY A 22 2.37 3.28 -38.47
C GLY A 22 3.77 2.72 -38.23
N ARG A 23 4.66 2.91 -39.21
CA ARG A 23 6.08 2.54 -39.14
C ARG A 23 6.76 3.20 -37.94
N ARG A 24 7.18 2.37 -36.98
CA ARG A 24 8.07 2.73 -35.87
C ARG A 24 9.36 3.32 -36.43
N ARG A 25 9.48 4.64 -36.40
CA ARG A 25 10.74 5.33 -36.70
C ARG A 25 11.70 5.10 -35.54
N LEU A 26 12.61 4.14 -35.72
CA LEU A 26 13.83 4.02 -34.93
C LEU A 26 14.68 5.27 -35.17
N LEU A 27 14.66 6.20 -34.21
CA LEU A 27 15.55 7.34 -34.16
C LEU A 27 16.97 6.83 -33.89
N LYS A 28 17.83 6.91 -34.90
CA LYS A 28 19.27 6.65 -34.79
C LYS A 28 20.02 7.99 -34.68
N LEU A 29 20.84 8.06 -33.62
CA LEU A 29 22.08 8.84 -33.44
C LEU A 29 22.02 10.38 -33.31
N GLY A 30 22.37 10.84 -32.12
CA GLY A 30 22.92 12.17 -31.84
C GLY A 30 23.65 12.13 -30.51
N THR A 31 24.98 12.07 -30.54
CA THR A 31 25.87 12.06 -29.37
C THR A 31 25.76 13.37 -28.59
N ALA A 32 25.09 13.33 -27.44
CA ALA A 32 25.24 14.33 -26.39
C ALA A 32 25.22 13.61 -25.03
N VAL A 33 26.25 13.88 -24.25
CA VAL A 33 26.59 13.19 -23.01
C VAL A 33 25.60 13.60 -21.93
N ALA A 34 24.63 12.74 -21.61
CA ALA A 34 23.91 12.78 -20.35
C ALA A 34 23.37 11.37 -20.05
N PRO A 35 23.99 10.60 -19.14
CA PRO A 35 23.34 9.42 -18.62
C PRO A 35 22.21 9.90 -17.72
N VAL A 36 21.01 10.09 -18.27
CA VAL A 36 19.81 10.12 -17.44
C VAL A 36 19.60 8.67 -17.01
N VAL A 37 20.28 8.30 -15.93
CA VAL A 37 19.96 7.09 -15.17
C VAL A 37 18.60 7.35 -14.53
N LEU A 38 17.52 7.13 -15.29
CA LEU A 38 16.20 6.95 -14.74
C LEU A 38 16.23 5.63 -13.98
N THR A 39 16.67 5.65 -12.72
CA THR A 39 16.35 4.59 -11.77
C THR A 39 14.85 4.68 -11.47
N LEU A 40 14.02 4.22 -12.40
CA LEU A 40 12.65 3.90 -12.10
C LEU A 40 12.73 2.68 -11.18
N SER A 41 12.72 2.91 -9.86
CA SER A 41 12.61 1.85 -8.88
C SER A 41 11.21 1.26 -9.01
N SER A 42 11.04 0.36 -9.97
CA SER A 42 9.83 -0.43 -10.13
C SER A 42 9.71 -1.32 -8.91
N ARG A 43 8.86 -0.94 -7.95
CA ARG A 43 8.39 -1.89 -6.94
C ARG A 43 7.62 -2.97 -7.69
N SER A 44 8.00 -4.22 -7.49
CA SER A 44 7.40 -5.38 -8.16
C SER A 44 5.87 -5.32 -8.08
N VAL A 45 5.19 -5.47 -9.22
CA VAL A 45 3.71 -5.51 -9.33
C VAL A 45 3.09 -6.73 -8.61
N LEU A 46 3.93 -7.61 -8.08
CA LEU A 46 3.57 -8.73 -7.20
C LEU A 46 3.68 -8.41 -5.69
N ALA A 47 4.14 -7.22 -5.31
CA ALA A 47 4.17 -6.82 -3.91
C ALA A 47 2.77 -6.36 -3.50
N CYS A 48 2.29 -6.90 -2.38
CA CYS A 48 1.08 -6.51 -1.64
C CYS A 48 0.50 -5.15 -2.03
N HIS A 49 -0.83 -5.06 -2.11
CA HIS A 49 -1.65 -3.84 -2.24
C HIS A 49 -1.46 -2.81 -1.09
N CYS A 50 -0.28 -2.76 -0.49
CA CYS A 50 0.18 -1.67 0.34
C CYS A 50 0.07 -0.38 -0.46
N LYS A 51 -0.82 0.50 -0.03
CA LYS A 51 -0.78 1.87 -0.51
C LYS A 51 0.49 2.47 0.06
N SER A 52 1.38 2.95 -0.80
CA SER A 52 2.50 3.74 -0.34
C SER A 52 1.97 4.93 0.45
N PRO A 53 2.74 5.45 1.44
CA PRO A 53 2.37 6.68 2.10
C PRO A 53 1.99 7.75 1.06
N SER A 54 2.80 7.85 0.01
CA SER A 54 2.56 8.77 -1.09
C SER A 54 1.23 8.64 -1.84
N ALA A 55 0.70 7.43 -2.01
CA ALA A 55 -0.61 7.21 -2.62
C ALA A 55 -1.76 7.54 -1.66
N GLY A 56 -1.56 7.39 -0.35
CA GLY A 56 -2.55 7.76 0.67
C GLY A 56 -2.84 9.26 0.71
N GLY A 57 -1.82 10.10 0.50
CA GLY A 57 -1.97 11.56 0.45
C GLY A 57 -2.76 12.05 -0.77
N SER A 58 -2.71 11.34 -1.90
CA SER A 58 -3.53 11.66 -3.07
C SER A 58 -4.98 11.18 -2.92
N LEU A 59 -5.22 10.12 -2.15
CA LEU A 59 -6.56 9.58 -1.91
C LEU A 59 -7.40 10.41 -0.93
N THR A 60 -6.79 11.24 -0.09
CA THR A 60 -7.55 12.19 0.74
C THR A 60 -8.30 13.25 -0.07
N PHE A 61 -7.99 13.39 -1.37
CA PHE A 61 -8.71 14.26 -2.32
C PHE A 61 -9.65 13.51 -3.26
N ALA A 62 -9.64 12.17 -3.25
CA ALA A 62 -10.54 11.34 -4.04
C ALA A 62 -11.61 10.74 -3.14
N SER A 63 -12.86 11.16 -3.32
CA SER A 63 -14.05 10.80 -2.52
C SER A 63 -14.44 9.30 -2.54
N HIS A 64 -13.56 8.42 -3.00
CA HIS A 64 -13.81 6.98 -3.08
C HIS A 64 -13.09 6.26 -1.94
N ARG A 65 -13.87 5.87 -0.92
CA ARG A 65 -13.45 4.80 -0.01
C ARG A 65 -13.16 3.55 -0.87
N PRO A 66 -12.02 2.85 -0.66
CA PRO A 66 -11.87 1.53 -1.24
C PRO A 66 -13.02 0.67 -0.72
N ARG A 67 -13.72 0.00 -1.64
CA ARG A 67 -14.73 -1.00 -1.30
C ARG A 67 -14.14 -1.95 -0.25
N ASN A 68 -14.83 -2.08 0.88
CA ASN A 68 -14.71 -3.25 1.72
C ASN A 68 -15.23 -4.42 0.88
N ASP A 69 -14.35 -5.07 0.13
CA ASP A 69 -14.67 -6.32 -0.54
C ASP A 69 -14.56 -7.44 0.50
N PRO A 70 -15.66 -8.07 0.93
CA PRO A 70 -15.62 -9.19 1.88
C PRO A 70 -15.01 -10.46 1.28
N ASN A 71 -14.78 -10.50 -0.03
CA ASN A 71 -14.18 -11.63 -0.76
C ASN A 71 -12.69 -11.42 -1.07
N TRP A 72 -12.03 -10.44 -0.43
CA TRP A 72 -10.58 -10.31 -0.54
C TRP A 72 -9.89 -11.41 0.27
N ASP A 73 -9.84 -12.59 -0.33
CA ASP A 73 -8.96 -13.68 0.07
C ASP A 73 -7.55 -13.12 0.24
N ASP A 74 -7.07 -13.31 1.45
CA ASP A 74 -5.80 -12.87 1.94
C ASP A 74 -4.64 -13.28 1.00
N PRO A 75 -4.00 -12.34 0.27
CA PRO A 75 -2.89 -12.68 -0.60
C PRO A 75 -1.62 -13.06 0.18
N ALA A 76 -1.63 -12.93 1.51
CA ALA A 76 -0.60 -13.43 2.41
C ALA A 76 -1.02 -14.73 3.13
N GLY A 77 -2.19 -15.31 2.81
CA GLY A 77 -2.73 -16.51 3.47
C GLY A 77 -3.08 -16.32 4.96
N PHE A 78 -3.17 -15.07 5.43
CA PHE A 78 -3.43 -14.75 6.83
C PHE A 78 -4.92 -14.82 7.17
N ASN A 79 -5.38 -16.01 7.54
CA ASN A 79 -6.64 -16.12 8.26
C ASN A 79 -6.50 -15.53 9.69
N ILE A 80 -6.50 -14.20 9.78
CA ILE A 80 -6.63 -13.47 11.04
C ILE A 80 -8.12 -13.34 11.36
N ASN A 81 -8.81 -14.47 11.51
CA ASN A 81 -10.19 -14.51 11.98
C ASN A 81 -10.29 -13.68 13.29
N GLY A 82 -10.81 -12.46 13.18
CA GLY A 82 -11.10 -11.54 14.30
C GLY A 82 -10.00 -10.57 14.74
N VAL A 83 -8.71 -10.78 14.45
CA VAL A 83 -7.61 -9.97 15.05
C VAL A 83 -7.10 -8.85 14.12
N LYS A 84 -8.02 -8.05 13.58
CA LYS A 84 -7.68 -6.76 12.93
C LYS A 84 -7.96 -5.55 13.83
N THR A 85 -8.81 -5.76 14.84
CA THR A 85 -9.26 -4.73 15.76
C THR A 85 -8.61 -4.92 17.13
N PHE A 86 -8.61 -3.86 17.93
CA PHE A 86 -8.17 -3.95 19.31
C PHE A 86 -8.98 -4.95 20.13
N ALA A 87 -10.30 -5.08 19.87
CA ALA A 87 -11.16 -6.06 20.51
C ALA A 87 -10.73 -7.50 20.19
N GLY A 88 -10.33 -7.77 18.95
CA GLY A 88 -9.73 -9.04 18.57
C GLY A 88 -8.46 -9.34 19.35
N TRP A 89 -7.59 -8.33 19.54
CA TRP A 89 -6.41 -8.47 20.39
C TRP A 89 -6.76 -8.73 21.86
N LYS A 90 -7.85 -8.14 22.38
CA LYS A 90 -8.35 -8.45 23.73
C LYS A 90 -8.65 -9.93 23.90
N THR A 91 -9.40 -10.51 22.96
CA THR A 91 -9.71 -11.94 22.94
C THR A 91 -8.43 -12.78 22.79
N TYR A 92 -7.51 -12.36 21.91
CA TYR A 92 -6.25 -13.05 21.70
C TYR A 92 -5.44 -13.17 23.00
N TRP A 93 -5.20 -12.06 23.71
CA TRP A 93 -4.40 -12.14 24.94
C TRP A 93 -5.15 -12.83 26.08
N GLN A 94 -6.49 -12.87 26.08
CA GLN A 94 -7.25 -13.66 27.05
C GLN A 94 -6.96 -15.15 26.86
N ASN A 95 -6.89 -15.60 25.62
CA ASN A 95 -6.60 -17.00 25.28
C ASN A 95 -5.12 -17.38 25.38
N ASN A 96 -4.21 -16.40 25.39
CA ASN A 96 -2.76 -16.61 25.39
C ASN A 96 -2.09 -16.10 26.68
N ASN A 97 -2.72 -16.27 27.85
CA ASN A 97 -2.16 -15.92 29.16
C ASN A 97 -1.64 -14.47 29.27
N GLY A 98 -2.25 -13.53 28.54
CA GLY A 98 -1.89 -12.12 28.50
C GLY A 98 -0.73 -11.78 27.56
N GLN A 99 -0.15 -12.76 26.86
CA GLN A 99 0.96 -12.55 25.92
C GLN A 99 0.48 -11.96 24.60
N LEU A 100 1.32 -11.12 24.00
CA LEU A 100 1.10 -10.48 22.72
C LEU A 100 2.37 -10.62 21.84
N PRO A 101 2.23 -10.51 20.51
CA PRO A 101 3.39 -10.52 19.61
C PRO A 101 4.40 -9.41 19.92
N GLY A 102 5.66 -9.64 19.54
CA GLY A 102 6.73 -8.65 19.73
C GLY A 102 7.26 -8.57 21.17
N GLY A 103 7.03 -9.60 21.99
CA GLY A 103 7.58 -9.69 23.35
C GLY A 103 6.89 -8.78 24.37
N VAL A 104 5.70 -8.29 24.07
CA VAL A 104 4.89 -7.48 25.00
C VAL A 104 3.74 -8.30 25.57
N ASN A 105 3.09 -7.78 26.61
CA ASN A 105 1.91 -8.38 27.21
C ASN A 105 0.86 -7.31 27.51
N LYS A 106 -0.34 -7.73 27.91
CA LYS A 106 -1.45 -6.80 28.22
C LYS A 106 -1.14 -5.73 29.27
N ASN A 107 -0.17 -5.98 30.16
CA ASN A 107 0.27 -5.05 31.20
C ASN A 107 1.49 -4.21 30.79
N THR A 108 2.07 -4.41 29.60
CA THR A 108 3.16 -3.57 29.09
C THR A 108 2.68 -2.13 28.97
N GLN A 109 3.47 -1.20 29.49
CA GLN A 109 3.22 0.24 29.37
C GLN A 109 3.53 0.72 27.95
N LEU A 110 2.81 1.72 27.46
CA LEU A 110 2.98 2.24 26.09
C LEU A 110 4.41 2.70 25.81
N GLN A 111 5.04 3.37 26.78
CA GLN A 111 6.44 3.80 26.69
C GLN A 111 7.45 2.64 26.54
N ASN A 112 7.06 1.41 26.85
CA ASN A 112 7.91 0.22 26.80
C ASN A 112 7.66 -0.63 25.54
N ILE A 113 6.80 -0.20 24.61
CA ILE A 113 6.54 -0.94 23.38
C ILE A 113 7.70 -0.73 22.40
N PRO A 114 8.36 -1.80 21.91
CA PRO A 114 9.47 -1.69 20.97
C PRO A 114 9.10 -0.94 19.68
N GLY A 115 9.83 0.13 19.38
CA GLY A 115 9.61 0.99 18.21
C GLY A 115 8.62 2.14 18.43
N LEU A 116 7.94 2.19 19.58
CA LEU A 116 7.00 3.27 19.92
C LEU A 116 7.42 4.07 21.17
N GLN A 117 8.58 3.74 21.77
CA GLN A 117 8.99 4.31 23.05
C GLN A 117 9.08 5.84 23.01
N THR A 118 9.63 6.40 21.93
CA THR A 118 9.77 7.85 21.77
C THR A 118 8.42 8.54 21.63
N ALA A 119 7.47 7.95 20.90
CA ALA A 119 6.16 8.54 20.67
C ALA A 119 5.27 8.53 21.93
N PHE A 120 5.50 7.55 22.82
CA PHE A 120 4.78 7.40 24.07
C PHE A 120 5.65 7.67 25.29
N ALA A 121 6.68 8.51 25.15
CA ALA A 121 7.58 8.82 26.26
C ALA A 121 6.81 9.38 27.47
N GLY A 122 7.01 8.79 28.64
CA GLY A 122 6.31 9.16 29.88
C GLY A 122 4.88 8.60 30.00
N ASP A 123 4.38 7.88 28.98
CA ASP A 123 3.06 7.27 29.04
C ASP A 123 3.10 5.90 29.72
N THR A 124 2.67 5.89 30.98
CA THR A 124 2.60 4.70 31.82
C THR A 124 1.33 3.88 31.61
N THR A 125 0.44 4.29 30.70
CA THR A 125 -0.80 3.56 30.39
C THR A 125 -0.46 2.16 29.90
N LYS A 126 -1.17 1.15 30.42
CA LYS A 126 -0.96 -0.24 29.99
C LYS A 126 -1.78 -0.52 28.75
N ILE A 127 -1.33 -1.45 27.91
CA ILE A 127 -2.06 -1.85 26.68
C ILE A 127 -3.52 -2.17 27.01
N LYS A 128 -3.81 -2.99 28.03
CA LYS A 128 -5.19 -3.36 28.39
C LYS A 128 -6.11 -2.18 28.75
N ASP A 129 -5.54 -1.07 29.23
CA ASP A 129 -6.26 0.09 29.78
C ASP A 129 -6.42 1.21 28.73
N LEU A 130 -5.95 0.99 27.49
CA LEU A 130 -6.14 1.89 26.36
C LEU A 130 -7.62 2.18 26.12
N GLN A 131 -7.93 3.47 26.04
CA GLN A 131 -9.23 3.97 25.61
C GLN A 131 -9.30 4.08 24.07
N PRO A 132 -10.50 3.98 23.48
CA PRO A 132 -10.71 4.23 22.07
C PRO A 132 -10.14 5.57 21.64
N GLY A 133 -9.34 5.56 20.57
CA GLY A 133 -8.69 6.75 20.05
C GLY A 133 -7.40 6.44 19.30
N PHE A 134 -6.67 7.49 18.93
CA PHE A 134 -5.48 7.37 18.07
C PHE A 134 -4.40 6.45 18.67
N ARG A 135 -4.18 6.50 19.99
CA ARG A 135 -3.21 5.62 20.65
C ARG A 135 -3.58 4.16 20.52
N GLN A 136 -4.86 3.82 20.71
CA GLN A 136 -5.35 2.46 20.52
C GLN A 136 -5.16 1.99 19.08
N ASP A 137 -5.39 2.87 18.10
CA ASP A 137 -5.20 2.55 16.69
C ASP A 137 -3.74 2.26 16.36
N ILE A 138 -2.81 3.10 16.85
CA ILE A 138 -1.37 2.90 16.66
C ILE A 138 -0.92 1.57 17.26
N VAL A 139 -1.36 1.25 18.48
CA VAL A 139 -1.00 -0.02 19.14
C VAL A 139 -1.61 -1.21 18.39
N THR A 140 -2.84 -1.08 17.91
CA THR A 140 -3.48 -2.12 17.08
C THR A 140 -2.70 -2.35 15.78
N ALA A 141 -2.31 -1.28 15.09
CA ALA A 141 -1.49 -1.36 13.88
C ALA A 141 -0.12 -1.98 14.16
N TRP A 142 0.51 -1.62 15.29
CA TRP A 142 1.78 -2.21 15.71
C TRP A 142 1.64 -3.72 15.94
N LEU A 143 0.61 -4.17 16.65
CA LEU A 143 0.36 -5.58 16.89
C LEU A 143 0.11 -6.34 15.58
N ASN A 144 -0.67 -5.75 14.67
CA ASN A 144 -0.93 -6.31 13.34
C ASN A 144 0.35 -6.42 12.50
N LEU A 145 1.24 -5.42 12.56
CA LEU A 145 2.58 -5.50 11.94
C LEU A 145 3.49 -6.52 12.62
N GLN A 146 3.36 -6.70 13.94
CA GLN A 146 4.14 -7.70 14.66
C GLN A 146 3.79 -9.12 14.20
N TYR A 147 2.51 -9.35 13.94
CA TYR A 147 2.00 -10.62 13.45
C TYR A 147 2.23 -10.80 11.94
N ASN A 148 2.04 -9.75 11.13
CA ASN A 148 2.17 -9.78 9.69
C ASN A 148 3.53 -9.24 9.23
N VAL A 149 4.49 -10.15 9.09
CA VAL A 149 5.86 -9.82 8.65
C VAL A 149 5.89 -9.28 7.21
N VAL A 150 4.99 -9.74 6.34
CA VAL A 150 4.89 -9.30 4.94
C VAL A 150 4.45 -7.85 4.84
N ALA A 151 3.45 -7.44 5.64
CA ALA A 151 3.02 -6.05 5.73
C ALA A 151 4.12 -5.15 6.31
N ARG A 152 4.90 -5.67 7.27
CA ARG A 152 6.04 -4.94 7.86
C ARG A 152 7.17 -4.68 6.86
N SER A 153 7.46 -5.63 5.98
CA SER A 153 8.52 -5.47 4.98
C SER A 153 8.08 -4.64 3.77
N ASN A 154 6.80 -4.73 3.39
CA ASN A 154 6.33 -4.17 2.11
C ASN A 154 5.49 -2.90 2.25
N CYS A 155 4.76 -2.71 3.37
CA CYS A 155 3.84 -1.58 3.53
C CYS A 155 4.40 -0.47 4.43
N LEU A 156 4.67 -0.82 5.70
CA LEU A 156 4.98 0.14 6.75
C LEU A 156 6.01 -0.45 7.71
N THR A 157 7.14 0.23 7.85
CA THR A 157 8.16 -0.18 8.84
C THR A 157 7.75 0.23 10.26
N LEU A 158 8.27 -0.47 11.27
CA LEU A 158 8.02 -0.11 12.68
C LEU A 158 8.54 1.29 13.02
N ALA A 159 9.63 1.73 12.39
CA ALA A 159 10.18 3.08 12.57
C ALA A 159 9.22 4.16 12.04
N GLN A 160 8.66 3.96 10.85
CA GLN A 160 7.65 4.88 10.29
C GLN A 160 6.38 4.91 11.15
N LEU A 161 5.93 3.75 11.64
CA LEU A 161 4.80 3.71 12.57
C LEU A 161 5.11 4.47 13.88
N GLY A 162 6.33 4.37 14.40
CA GLY A 162 6.79 5.14 15.56
C GLY A 162 6.77 6.65 15.31
N GLN A 163 7.14 7.11 14.11
CA GLN A 163 6.99 8.52 13.73
C GLN A 163 5.53 8.93 13.65
N MET A 164 4.67 8.11 13.01
CA MET A 164 3.23 8.34 12.94
C MET A 164 2.56 8.39 14.32
N ALA A 165 3.05 7.61 15.27
CA ALA A 165 2.53 7.55 16.63
C ALA A 165 2.65 8.88 17.39
N THR A 166 3.54 9.79 16.97
CA THR A 166 3.63 11.15 17.52
C THR A 166 2.41 12.02 17.18
N GLY A 167 1.58 11.58 16.24
CA GLY A 167 0.38 12.28 15.78
C GLY A 167 0.61 13.19 14.57
N SER A 168 1.86 13.34 14.14
CA SER A 168 2.24 14.04 12.91
C SER A 168 3.30 13.23 12.16
N TYR A 169 3.17 13.10 10.84
CA TYR A 169 4.12 12.35 10.02
C TYR A 169 4.38 13.08 8.71
N ILE A 170 5.65 13.29 8.35
CA ILE A 170 6.01 13.87 7.06
C ILE A 170 6.24 12.71 6.09
N ASP A 171 5.41 12.62 5.06
CA ASP A 171 5.60 11.62 4.00
C ASP A 171 6.89 11.94 3.22
N PRO A 172 7.90 11.06 3.26
CA PRO A 172 9.18 11.32 2.62
C PRO A 172 9.09 11.43 1.10
N ALA A 173 8.04 10.88 0.47
CA ALA A 173 7.91 10.93 -0.98
C ALA A 173 7.36 12.26 -1.50
N ASN A 174 6.41 12.86 -0.77
CA ASN A 174 5.72 14.07 -1.22
C ASN A 174 6.01 15.30 -0.36
N ASN A 175 6.75 15.16 0.74
CA ASN A 175 7.02 16.21 1.72
C ASN A 175 5.74 16.85 2.29
N VAL A 176 4.68 16.04 2.43
CA VAL A 176 3.39 16.46 2.97
C VAL A 176 3.29 16.01 4.42
N THR A 177 2.89 16.92 5.31
CA THR A 177 2.63 16.61 6.71
C THR A 177 1.23 16.03 6.88
N TRP A 178 1.16 14.87 7.51
CA TRP A 178 -0.06 14.16 7.86
C TRP A 178 -0.39 14.35 9.33
N GLY A 179 -1.65 14.67 9.62
CA GLY A 179 -2.19 14.59 10.97
C GLY A 179 -2.77 13.20 11.26
N GLN A 180 -3.31 13.06 12.47
CA GLN A 180 -3.88 11.80 12.97
C GLN A 180 -4.95 11.19 12.04
N SER A 181 -5.81 12.03 11.44
CA SER A 181 -6.87 11.56 10.54
C SER A 181 -6.30 10.93 9.26
N GLN A 182 -5.31 11.56 8.63
CA GLN A 182 -4.65 10.99 7.44
C GLN A 182 -3.89 9.72 7.79
N ILE A 183 -3.19 9.69 8.93
CA ILE A 183 -2.49 8.51 9.43
C ILE A 183 -3.49 7.36 9.64
N ARG A 184 -4.63 7.61 10.30
CA ARG A 184 -5.66 6.58 10.51
C ARG A 184 -6.20 6.05 9.18
N TYR A 185 -6.52 6.94 8.24
CA TYR A 185 -6.99 6.55 6.91
C TYR A 185 -5.96 5.69 6.17
N TYR A 186 -4.68 6.04 6.28
CA TYR A 186 -3.58 5.28 5.72
C TYR A 186 -3.51 3.86 6.32
N LEU A 187 -3.54 3.74 7.65
CA LEU A 187 -3.50 2.45 8.33
C LEU A 187 -4.70 1.56 8.00
N GLN A 188 -5.90 2.14 7.89
CA GLN A 188 -7.11 1.43 7.44
C GLN A 188 -6.99 0.97 5.98
N SER A 189 -6.51 1.85 5.10
CA SER A 189 -6.31 1.52 3.68
C SER A 189 -5.27 0.43 3.44
N ASN A 190 -4.38 0.18 4.41
CA ASN A 190 -3.37 -0.87 4.38
C ASN A 190 -3.77 -2.09 5.24
N TRP A 191 -5.03 -2.16 5.69
CA TRP A 191 -5.58 -3.25 6.53
C TRP A 191 -4.80 -3.50 7.82
N LEU A 192 -4.13 -2.47 8.33
CA LEU A 192 -3.50 -2.48 9.65
C LEU A 192 -4.49 -2.10 10.75
N LEU A 193 -5.68 -1.63 10.38
CA LEU A 193 -6.81 -1.33 11.26
C LEU A 193 -8.11 -1.87 10.64
N GLY A 194 -8.98 -2.40 11.49
CA GLY A 194 -10.34 -2.82 11.15
C GLY A 194 -11.41 -1.94 11.78
#